data_AF-A0A9E0NKU6-F1
#
_entry.id   AF-A0A9E0NKU6-F1
#
_cell.length_a   1.000
_cell.length_b   1.000
_cell.length_c   1.000
_cell.angle_alpha   90.00
_cell.angle_beta   90.00
_cell.angle_gamma   90.00
#
_symmetry.space_group_name_H-M   'P 1'
#
loop_
_entity.id
_entity.type
_entity.pdbx_description
1 polymer ?
#
loop_
_entity_poly.entity_id
_entity_poly.type
_entity_poly.pdbx_seq_one_letter_code
_entity_poly.pdbx_strand_id
1 'polypeptide(L)'
;MPAIYRFLAVFGATYLVANLLLALPAVREPFLTTFRELSAKTIEWAFSDAHIETQDAFDASGRADPNTFYLVYGNPATLRAEQERAVQAGLSEYRASTFSFQIFLFQLFAVPFFFLISLFVASPMRMAERLKYGTLAILILLTLLLTKCILLAAFHIASSGIGIYQLSESEQSLVSRLVSMMSMGFSIAFSFVLWLGLGFRNSRFMELFNEIFKEIRR
;
A
#
# COMPACT_ATOMS: atom_id res chain seq x y z
N MET A 1 -20.06 -27.80 13.82
CA MET A 1 -18.74 -27.20 13.57
C MET A 1 -18.42 -26.23 14.69
N PRO A 2 -17.29 -26.39 15.39
CA PRO A 2 -16.82 -25.42 16.37
C PRO A 2 -16.74 -24.02 15.72
N ALA A 3 -17.06 -22.97 16.48
CA ALA A 3 -17.16 -21.59 15.97
C ALA A 3 -15.91 -21.13 15.19
N ILE A 4 -14.74 -21.63 15.58
CA ILE A 4 -13.44 -21.39 14.93
C ILE A 4 -13.43 -21.92 13.48
N TYR A 5 -13.92 -23.13 13.23
CA TYR A 5 -13.94 -23.68 11.86
C TYR A 5 -14.90 -22.92 10.95
N ARG A 6 -16.04 -22.45 11.48
CA ARG A 6 -16.95 -21.59 10.72
C ARG A 6 -16.28 -20.28 10.33
N PHE A 7 -15.55 -19.66 11.26
CA PHE A 7 -14.79 -18.45 10.98
C PHE A 7 -13.71 -18.68 9.93
N LEU A 8 -12.90 -19.74 10.06
CA LEU A 8 -11.85 -20.06 9.09
C LEU A 8 -12.45 -20.32 7.70
N ALA A 9 -13.58 -21.02 7.61
CA ALA A 9 -14.27 -21.27 6.35
C ALA A 9 -14.80 -19.97 5.72
N VAL A 10 -15.47 -19.12 6.50
CA VAL A 10 -15.99 -17.83 6.00
C VAL A 10 -14.86 -16.88 5.63
N PHE A 11 -13.79 -16.83 6.42
CA PHE A 11 -12.58 -16.06 6.13
C PHE A 11 -11.96 -16.51 4.81
N GLY A 12 -11.69 -17.81 4.65
CA GLY A 12 -11.10 -18.36 3.44
C GLY A 12 -11.96 -18.12 2.20
N ALA A 13 -13.29 -18.33 2.32
CA ALA A 13 -14.22 -18.07 1.24
C ALA A 13 -14.27 -16.58 0.86
N THR A 14 -14.34 -15.68 1.85
CA THR A 14 -14.38 -14.22 1.60
C THR A 14 -13.07 -13.74 0.96
N TYR A 15 -11.93 -14.21 1.46
CA TYR A 15 -10.63 -13.84 0.91
C TYR A 15 -10.46 -14.35 -0.53
N LEU A 16 -10.88 -15.59 -0.81
CA LEU A 16 -10.89 -16.13 -2.16
C LEU A 16 -11.78 -15.32 -3.09
N VAL A 17 -13.03 -15.03 -2.68
CA VAL A 17 -13.97 -14.23 -3.47
C VAL A 17 -13.40 -12.83 -3.75
N ALA A 18 -12.80 -12.16 -2.77
CA ALA A 18 -12.19 -10.85 -2.98
C ALA A 18 -11.06 -10.89 -4.02
N ASN A 19 -10.19 -11.90 -3.96
CA ASN A 19 -9.12 -12.07 -4.95
C ASN A 19 -9.67 -12.42 -6.34
N LEU A 20 -10.70 -13.26 -6.43
CA LEU A 20 -11.36 -13.59 -7.70
C LEU A 20 -12.06 -12.37 -8.31
N LEU A 21 -12.70 -11.54 -7.49
CA LEU A 21 -13.29 -10.29 -7.96
C LEU A 21 -12.22 -9.36 -8.53
N LEU A 22 -11.05 -9.26 -7.90
CA LEU A 22 -9.95 -8.45 -8.40
C LEU A 22 -9.28 -9.03 -9.66
N ALA A 23 -9.52 -10.29 -10.01
CA ALA A 23 -9.11 -10.83 -11.30
C ALA A 23 -9.94 -10.25 -12.46
N LEU A 24 -11.15 -9.73 -12.18
CA LEU A 24 -12.00 -9.10 -13.18
C LEU A 24 -11.50 -7.67 -13.50
N PRO A 25 -11.23 -7.33 -14.78
CA PRO A 25 -10.74 -6.00 -15.15
C PRO A 25 -11.62 -4.86 -14.64
N ALA A 26 -12.95 -5.04 -14.70
CA ALA A 26 -13.93 -4.06 -14.24
C ALA A 26 -13.84 -3.72 -12.74
N VAL A 27 -13.27 -4.59 -11.92
CA VAL A 27 -13.00 -4.33 -10.49
C VAL A 27 -11.55 -3.88 -10.31
N ARG A 28 -10.62 -4.55 -11.00
CA ARG A 28 -9.19 -4.34 -10.88
C ARG A 28 -8.77 -2.92 -11.24
N GLU A 29 -9.20 -2.43 -12.39
CA GLU A 29 -8.78 -1.13 -12.92
C GLU A 29 -9.19 0.02 -11.99
N PRO A 30 -10.47 0.21 -11.62
CA PRO A 30 -10.84 1.31 -10.73
C PRO A 30 -10.20 1.18 -9.35
N PHE A 31 -10.09 -0.05 -8.83
CA PHE A 31 -9.49 -0.30 -7.52
C PHE A 31 -8.00 0.09 -7.50
N LEU A 32 -7.20 -0.40 -8.45
CA LEU A 32 -5.77 -0.13 -8.48
C LEU A 32 -5.46 1.30 -8.92
N THR A 33 -6.22 1.88 -9.87
CA THR A 33 -6.10 3.29 -10.25
C THR A 33 -6.33 4.21 -9.06
N THR A 34 -7.32 3.93 -8.21
CA THR A 34 -7.54 4.71 -6.98
C THR A 34 -6.31 4.70 -6.07
N PHE A 35 -5.67 3.54 -5.86
CA PHE A 35 -4.46 3.48 -5.05
C PHE A 35 -3.25 4.14 -5.72
N ARG A 36 -3.14 4.06 -7.04
CA ARG A 36 -2.12 4.79 -7.79
C ARG A 36 -2.26 6.30 -7.56
N GLU A 37 -3.45 6.84 -7.78
CA GLU A 37 -3.71 8.28 -7.62
C GLU A 37 -3.46 8.75 -6.18
N LEU A 38 -3.94 7.98 -5.20
CA LEU A 38 -3.70 8.29 -3.79
C LEU A 38 -2.21 8.27 -3.45
N SER A 39 -1.48 7.27 -3.92
CA SER A 39 -0.04 7.16 -3.69
C SER A 39 0.71 8.32 -4.37
N ALA A 40 0.40 8.61 -5.63
CA ALA A 40 1.00 9.69 -6.40
C ALA A 40 0.79 11.04 -5.71
N LYS A 41 -0.45 11.39 -5.37
CA LYS A 41 -0.78 12.65 -4.68
C LYS A 41 -0.12 12.75 -3.32
N THR A 42 -0.06 11.64 -2.57
CA THR A 42 0.57 11.63 -1.25
C THR A 42 2.08 11.84 -1.35
N ILE A 43 2.73 11.24 -2.34
CA ILE A 43 4.16 11.41 -2.58
C ILE A 43 4.45 12.83 -3.10
N GLU A 44 3.68 13.32 -4.06
CA GLU A 44 3.79 14.69 -4.58
C GLU A 44 3.64 15.74 -3.46
N TRP A 45 2.69 15.53 -2.56
CA TRP A 45 2.52 16.40 -1.39
C TRP A 45 3.70 16.33 -0.41
N ALA A 46 4.31 15.15 -0.24
CA ALA A 46 5.46 14.98 0.65
C ALA A 46 6.77 15.53 0.07
N PHE A 47 6.89 15.61 -1.26
CA PHE A 47 8.12 16.03 -1.97
C PHE A 47 7.81 17.12 -2.99
N SER A 48 7.22 18.23 -2.56
CA SER A 48 6.75 19.32 -3.44
C SER A 48 7.83 19.99 -4.29
N ASP A 49 9.10 19.87 -3.90
CA ASP A 49 10.23 20.48 -4.62
C ASP A 49 10.83 19.54 -5.68
N ALA A 50 10.40 18.28 -5.71
CA ALA A 50 10.77 17.33 -6.74
C ALA A 50 9.76 17.37 -7.90
N HIS A 51 10.25 17.17 -9.12
CA HIS A 51 9.36 16.78 -10.20
C HIS A 51 8.93 15.35 -9.95
N ILE A 52 7.62 15.08 -9.89
CA ILE A 52 7.06 13.74 -9.68
C ILE A 52 6.00 13.49 -10.75
N GLU A 53 6.11 12.34 -11.42
CA GLU A 53 5.15 11.85 -12.40
C GLU A 53 4.91 10.36 -12.19
N THR A 54 3.75 9.85 -12.62
CA THR A 54 3.52 8.40 -12.71
C THR A 54 3.43 7.94 -14.14
N GLN A 55 4.16 6.89 -14.49
CA GLN A 55 4.13 6.27 -15.81
C GLN A 55 3.64 4.83 -15.71
N ASP A 56 2.93 4.39 -16.75
CA ASP A 56 2.44 3.02 -16.83
C ASP A 56 3.62 2.05 -16.95
N ALA A 57 3.57 0.95 -16.20
CA ALA A 57 4.43 -0.18 -16.49
C ALA A 57 3.81 -0.97 -17.64
N PHE A 58 4.63 -1.47 -18.56
CA PHE A 58 4.16 -2.32 -19.66
C PHE A 58 4.67 -3.75 -19.47
N ASP A 59 3.81 -4.73 -19.71
CA ASP A 59 4.16 -6.13 -19.68
C ASP A 59 4.93 -6.56 -20.96
N ALA A 60 5.39 -7.82 -20.99
CA ALA A 60 6.11 -8.37 -22.14
C ALA A 60 5.28 -8.39 -23.45
N SER A 61 3.96 -8.20 -23.36
CA SER A 61 3.04 -8.12 -24.50
C SER A 61 2.75 -6.68 -24.94
N GLY A 62 3.37 -5.69 -24.30
CA GLY A 62 3.19 -4.27 -24.60
C GLY A 62 1.88 -3.69 -24.06
N ARG A 63 1.22 -4.37 -23.11
CA ARG A 63 0.00 -3.87 -22.46
C ARG A 63 0.36 -3.23 -21.12
N ALA A 64 -0.33 -2.15 -20.76
CA ALA A 64 -0.16 -1.53 -19.47
C ALA A 64 -0.51 -2.53 -18.35
N ASP A 65 0.41 -2.77 -17.42
CA ASP A 65 0.20 -3.60 -16.24
C ASP A 65 -0.56 -2.78 -15.18
N PRO A 66 -1.82 -3.11 -14.88
CA PRO A 66 -2.59 -2.38 -13.90
C PRO A 66 -2.08 -2.57 -12.46
N ASN A 67 -1.20 -3.55 -12.21
CA ASN A 67 -0.67 -3.84 -10.87
C ASN A 67 0.59 -3.04 -10.54
N THR A 68 1.19 -2.39 -11.54
CA THR A 68 2.49 -1.75 -11.39
C THR A 68 2.49 -0.40 -12.07
N PHE A 69 3.10 0.59 -11.44
CA PHE A 69 3.43 1.83 -12.12
C PHE A 69 4.85 2.26 -11.73
N TYR A 70 5.45 3.07 -12.60
CA TYR A 70 6.71 3.74 -12.31
C TYR A 70 6.42 5.10 -11.68
N LEU A 71 7.01 5.35 -10.52
CA LEU A 71 7.16 6.71 -10.04
C LEU A 71 8.41 7.29 -10.68
N VAL A 72 8.25 8.33 -11.48
CA VAL A 72 9.33 9.05 -12.15
C VAL A 72 9.59 10.34 -11.39
N TYR A 73 10.87 10.63 -11.14
CA TYR A 73 11.26 11.80 -10.37
C TYR A 73 12.56 12.43 -10.88
N GLY A 74 12.72 13.73 -10.64
CA GLY A 74 13.89 14.49 -11.10
C GLY A 74 13.97 15.89 -10.48
N ASN A 75 15.08 16.59 -10.73
CA ASN A 75 15.29 17.96 -10.29
C ASN A 75 14.62 18.95 -11.24
N PRO A 76 13.60 19.72 -10.81
CA PRO A 76 12.93 20.68 -11.67
C PRO A 76 13.88 21.70 -12.31
N ALA A 77 14.92 22.14 -11.60
CA ALA A 77 15.89 23.09 -12.12
C ALA A 77 16.73 22.47 -13.25
N THR A 78 17.20 21.23 -13.07
CA THR A 78 17.94 20.49 -14.11
C THR A 78 17.06 20.23 -15.32
N LEU A 79 15.82 19.80 -15.10
CA LEU A 79 14.86 19.51 -16.17
C LEU A 79 14.54 20.76 -17.01
N ARG A 80 14.36 21.92 -16.38
CA ARG A 80 14.17 23.21 -17.08
C ARG A 80 15.40 23.60 -17.90
N ALA A 81 16.60 23.46 -17.33
CA ALA A 81 17.83 23.79 -18.04
C ALA A 81 18.06 22.87 -19.27
N GLU A 82 17.70 21.59 -19.17
CA GLU A 82 17.76 20.64 -20.28
C GLU A 82 16.73 20.98 -21.36
N GLN A 83 15.51 21.34 -20.96
CA GLN A 83 14.47 21.79 -21.87
C GLN A 83 14.88 23.06 -22.64
N GLU A 84 15.41 24.06 -21.94
CA GLU A 84 15.88 25.31 -22.57
C GLU A 84 17.01 25.06 -23.57
N ARG A 85 17.98 24.19 -23.24
CA ARG A 85 19.05 23.80 -24.16
C ARG A 85 18.52 23.08 -25.40
N ALA A 86 17.53 22.21 -25.25
CA ALA A 86 16.93 21.50 -26.37
C ALA A 86 16.17 22.45 -27.30
N VAL A 87 15.41 23.40 -26.73
CA VAL A 87 14.73 24.45 -27.49
C VAL A 87 15.73 25.33 -28.24
N GLN A 88 16.83 25.73 -27.60
CA GLN A 88 17.90 26.50 -28.25
C GLN A 88 18.60 25.71 -29.38
N ALA A 89 18.71 24.39 -29.24
CA ALA A 89 19.27 23.51 -30.26
C ALA A 89 18.26 23.15 -31.38
N GLY A 90 17.01 23.61 -31.30
CA GLY A 90 15.97 23.30 -32.29
C GLY A 90 15.50 21.84 -32.28
N LEU A 91 15.73 21.12 -31.18
CA LEU A 91 15.31 19.73 -31.03
C LEU A 91 13.83 19.65 -30.66
N SER A 92 13.06 18.81 -31.36
CA SER A 92 11.65 18.52 -31.04
C SER A 92 11.50 17.62 -29.81
N GLU A 93 12.56 16.88 -29.46
CA GLU A 93 12.59 15.93 -28.36
C GLU A 93 13.91 16.05 -27.59
N TYR A 94 13.87 15.87 -26.27
CA TYR A 94 15.06 15.81 -25.44
C TYR A 94 14.93 14.73 -24.37
N ARG A 95 16.08 14.15 -24.01
CA ARG A 95 16.15 13.15 -22.95
C ARG A 95 16.25 13.87 -21.61
N ALA A 96 15.17 13.86 -20.85
CA ALA A 96 15.12 14.37 -19.49
C ALA A 96 15.93 13.47 -18.54
N SER A 97 16.80 14.05 -17.72
CA SER A 97 17.54 13.35 -16.67
C SER A 97 16.64 13.03 -15.47
N THR A 98 15.80 12.01 -15.65
CA THR A 98 14.89 11.49 -14.62
C THR A 98 15.30 10.10 -14.14
N PHE A 99 14.88 9.76 -12.93
CA PHE A 99 15.01 8.44 -12.33
C PHE A 99 13.63 7.84 -12.11
N SER A 100 13.55 6.52 -11.99
CA SER A 100 12.28 5.85 -11.72
C SER A 100 12.44 4.62 -10.84
N PHE A 101 11.39 4.28 -10.11
CA PHE A 101 11.25 2.99 -9.43
C PHE A 101 9.83 2.47 -9.54
N GLN A 102 9.68 1.16 -9.45
CA GLN A 102 8.39 0.47 -9.57
C GLN A 102 7.65 0.39 -8.24
N ILE A 103 6.33 0.60 -8.28
CA ILE A 103 5.43 0.36 -7.15
C ILE A 103 4.42 -0.72 -7.53
N PHE A 104 4.39 -1.82 -6.77
CA PHE A 104 3.49 -2.96 -6.96
C PHE A 104 2.22 -2.78 -6.14
N LEU A 105 1.17 -2.23 -6.74
CA LEU A 105 -0.10 -1.87 -6.11
C LEU A 105 -0.83 -3.06 -5.49
N PHE A 106 -0.86 -4.20 -6.19
CA PHE A 106 -1.53 -5.40 -5.70
C PHE A 106 -0.93 -5.88 -4.37
N GLN A 107 0.39 -5.97 -4.33
CA GLN A 107 1.15 -6.45 -3.17
C GLN A 107 1.11 -5.45 -2.02
N LEU A 108 1.17 -4.16 -2.35
CA LEU A 108 1.23 -3.08 -1.38
C LEU A 108 -0.13 -2.80 -0.73
N PHE A 109 -1.21 -2.81 -1.52
CA PHE A 109 -2.55 -2.42 -1.08
C PHE A 109 -3.54 -3.58 -1.06
N ALA A 110 -3.75 -4.24 -2.21
CA ALA A 110 -4.84 -5.21 -2.35
C ALA A 110 -4.74 -6.36 -1.35
N VAL A 111 -3.56 -6.96 -1.23
CA VAL A 111 -3.33 -8.12 -0.36
C VAL A 111 -3.62 -7.80 1.12
N PRO A 112 -3.05 -6.75 1.74
CA PRO A 112 -3.39 -6.35 3.11
C PRO A 112 -4.87 -5.99 3.31
N PHE A 113 -5.47 -5.23 2.38
CA PHE A 113 -6.88 -4.82 2.50
C PHE A 113 -7.83 -6.01 2.44
N PHE A 114 -7.66 -6.91 1.48
CA PHE A 114 -8.53 -8.08 1.35
C PHE A 114 -8.36 -9.02 2.53
N PHE A 115 -7.14 -9.18 3.05
CA PHE A 115 -6.90 -9.94 4.26
C PHE A 115 -7.67 -9.34 5.45
N LEU A 116 -7.54 -8.02 5.68
CA LEU A 116 -8.24 -7.32 6.76
C LEU A 116 -9.77 -7.37 6.63
N ILE A 117 -10.30 -7.07 5.44
CA ILE A 117 -11.74 -7.09 5.16
C ILE A 117 -12.30 -8.50 5.42
N SER A 118 -11.60 -9.53 4.97
CA SER A 118 -12.02 -10.92 5.16
C SER A 118 -12.08 -11.30 6.64
N LEU A 119 -11.12 -10.83 7.46
CA LEU A 119 -11.16 -11.03 8.91
C LEU A 119 -12.40 -10.39 9.54
N PHE A 120 -12.72 -9.14 9.19
CA PHE A 120 -13.88 -8.44 9.74
C PHE A 120 -15.22 -9.03 9.27
N VAL A 121 -15.32 -9.46 8.01
CA VAL A 121 -16.51 -10.12 7.47
C VAL A 121 -16.75 -11.46 8.17
N ALA A 122 -15.71 -12.26 8.34
CA ALA A 122 -15.80 -13.56 9.02
C ALA A 122 -16.06 -13.44 10.52
N SER A 123 -15.73 -12.31 11.13
CA SER A 123 -15.88 -12.11 12.57
C SER A 123 -17.35 -12.14 13.02
N PRO A 124 -17.68 -12.91 14.07
CA PRO A 124 -19.00 -12.99 14.67
C PRO A 124 -19.26 -11.72 15.51
N MET A 125 -19.61 -10.65 14.82
CA MET A 125 -19.78 -9.31 15.38
C MET A 125 -21.08 -8.68 14.86
N ARG A 126 -21.66 -7.73 15.61
CA ARG A 126 -22.86 -7.02 15.13
C ARG A 126 -22.50 -6.17 13.92
N MET A 127 -23.43 -6.01 12.98
CA MET A 127 -23.15 -5.31 11.72
C MET A 127 -22.68 -3.86 11.94
N ALA A 128 -23.31 -3.13 12.88
CA ALA A 128 -22.93 -1.76 13.21
C ALA A 128 -21.48 -1.66 13.74
N GLU A 129 -21.08 -2.58 14.62
CA GLU A 129 -19.72 -2.66 15.15
C GLU A 129 -18.74 -3.05 14.04
N ARG A 130 -19.11 -4.00 13.17
CA ARG A 130 -18.29 -4.43 12.03
C ARG A 130 -17.99 -3.28 11.10
N LEU A 131 -18.98 -2.46 10.76
CA LEU A 131 -18.78 -1.29 9.92
C LEU A 131 -17.93 -0.23 10.63
N LYS A 132 -18.24 0.10 11.89
CA LYS A 132 -17.49 1.10 12.66
C LYS A 132 -16.01 0.73 12.81
N TYR A 133 -15.73 -0.46 13.32
CA TYR A 133 -14.37 -0.92 13.59
C TYR A 133 -13.64 -1.35 12.32
N GLY A 134 -14.36 -1.89 11.33
CA GLY A 134 -13.81 -2.21 10.01
C GLY A 134 -13.35 -0.96 9.27
N THR A 135 -14.19 0.08 9.20
CA THR A 135 -13.79 1.36 8.59
C THR A 135 -12.61 2.00 9.31
N LEU A 136 -12.61 2.00 10.65
CA LEU A 136 -11.47 2.50 11.42
C LEU A 136 -10.18 1.72 11.12
N ALA A 137 -10.25 0.39 11.06
CA ALA A 137 -9.09 -0.44 10.73
C ALA A 137 -8.59 -0.21 9.29
N ILE A 138 -9.50 -0.04 8.33
CA ILE A 138 -9.18 0.29 6.93
C ILE A 138 -8.46 1.65 6.86
N LEU A 139 -8.94 2.67 7.58
CA LEU A 139 -8.29 3.98 7.60
C LEU A 139 -6.88 3.91 8.21
N ILE A 140 -6.71 3.21 9.33
CA ILE A 140 -5.39 3.04 9.95
C ILE A 140 -4.43 2.28 9.02
N LEU A 141 -4.90 1.22 8.37
CA LEU A 141 -4.11 0.47 7.38
C LEU A 141 -3.75 1.35 6.18
N LEU A 142 -4.70 2.13 5.65
CA LEU A 142 -4.46 3.04 4.54
C LEU A 142 -3.35 4.04 4.89
N THR A 143 -3.43 4.68 6.06
CA THR A 143 -2.40 5.62 6.52
C THR A 143 -1.03 4.94 6.60
N LEU A 144 -0.94 3.73 7.16
CA LEU A 144 0.31 2.98 7.21
C LEU A 144 0.89 2.72 5.81
N LEU A 145 0.07 2.30 4.86
CA LEU A 145 0.50 1.97 3.50
C LEU A 145 0.89 3.21 2.70
N LEU A 146 0.22 4.34 2.92
CA LEU A 146 0.61 5.63 2.33
C LEU A 146 1.92 6.13 2.93
N THR A 147 2.13 6.03 4.24
CA THR A 147 3.43 6.33 4.87
C THR A 147 4.53 5.44 4.30
N LYS A 148 4.24 4.17 4.03
CA LYS A 148 5.19 3.26 3.35
C LYS A 148 5.57 3.76 1.96
N CYS A 149 4.61 4.29 1.18
CA CYS A 149 4.88 4.88 -0.13
C CYS A 149 5.81 6.09 0.00
N ILE A 150 5.57 6.97 0.98
CA ILE A 150 6.44 8.13 1.26
C ILE A 150 7.85 7.67 1.62
N LEU A 151 8.00 6.68 2.51
CA LEU A 151 9.32 6.18 2.92
C LEU A 151 10.08 5.52 1.76
N LEU A 152 9.39 4.78 0.90
CA LEU A 152 9.96 4.21 -0.33
C LEU A 152 10.44 5.31 -1.28
N ALA A 153 9.62 6.34 -1.51
CA ALA A 153 10.00 7.49 -2.32
C ALA A 153 11.18 8.26 -1.70
N ALA A 154 11.17 8.50 -0.39
CA ALA A 154 12.26 9.16 0.34
C ALA A 154 13.59 8.42 0.13
N PHE A 155 13.56 7.08 0.28
CA PHE A 155 14.74 6.23 0.10
C PHE A 155 15.31 6.37 -1.32
N HIS A 156 14.46 6.21 -2.34
CA HIS A 156 14.90 6.24 -3.74
C HIS A 156 15.36 7.64 -4.18
N ILE A 157 14.61 8.69 -3.83
CA ILE A 157 14.96 10.07 -4.17
C ILE A 157 16.31 10.46 -3.54
N ALA A 158 16.49 10.17 -2.25
CA ALA A 158 17.73 10.48 -1.55
C ALA A 158 18.92 9.66 -2.09
N SER A 159 18.71 8.37 -2.39
CA SER A 159 19.76 7.51 -2.93
C SER A 159 20.23 7.92 -4.33
N SER A 160 19.39 8.62 -5.09
CA SER A 160 19.69 9.03 -6.47
C SER A 160 20.57 10.27 -6.56
N GLY A 161 20.85 10.95 -5.43
CA GLY A 161 21.79 12.09 -5.39
C GLY A 161 21.31 13.33 -6.15
N ILE A 162 20.01 13.47 -6.39
CA ILE A 162 19.40 14.51 -7.27
C ILE A 162 19.51 15.94 -6.66
N GLY A 163 20.09 16.08 -5.46
CA GLY A 163 20.43 17.36 -4.84
C GLY A 163 19.24 18.17 -4.30
N ILE A 164 18.00 17.67 -4.46
CA ILE A 164 16.77 18.31 -3.93
C ILE A 164 16.54 17.87 -2.49
N TYR A 165 16.60 16.56 -2.26
CA TYR A 165 16.42 15.93 -0.96
C TYR A 165 17.64 15.08 -0.68
N GLN A 166 18.49 15.56 0.22
CA GLN A 166 19.63 14.81 0.74
C GLN A 166 19.31 14.41 2.17
N LEU A 167 19.31 13.10 2.42
CA LEU A 167 19.26 12.57 3.77
C LEU A 167 20.68 12.48 4.31
N SER A 168 20.87 12.82 5.58
CA SER A 168 22.11 12.47 6.27
C SER A 168 22.28 10.95 6.33
N GLU A 169 23.50 10.47 6.55
CA GLU A 169 23.77 9.02 6.62
C GLU A 169 22.91 8.31 7.68
N SER A 170 22.64 8.97 8.80
CA SER A 170 21.79 8.44 9.87
C SER A 170 20.33 8.34 9.45
N GLU A 171 19.80 9.35 8.76
CA GLU A 171 18.44 9.37 8.23
C GLU A 171 18.27 8.33 7.12
N GLN A 172 19.22 8.21 6.21
CA GLN A 172 19.18 7.23 5.14
C GLN A 172 19.21 5.79 5.70
N SER A 173 20.03 5.55 6.72
CA SER A 173 20.06 4.28 7.45
C SER A 173 18.72 3.99 8.15
N LEU A 174 18.12 4.99 8.78
CA LEU A 174 16.81 4.86 9.43
C LEU A 174 15.70 4.56 8.43
N VAL A 175 15.63 5.32 7.32
CA VAL A 175 14.63 5.12 6.26
C VAL A 175 14.80 3.73 5.64
N SER A 176 16.03 3.31 5.35
CA SER A 176 16.33 1.96 4.82
C SER A 176 15.86 0.85 5.77
N ARG A 177 16.11 1.00 7.08
CA ARG A 177 15.61 0.06 8.11
C ARG A 177 14.09 0.04 8.16
N LEU A 178 13.43 1.20 8.14
CA LEU A 178 11.97 1.26 8.14
C LEU A 178 11.37 0.60 6.89
N VAL A 179 11.90 0.90 5.70
CA VAL A 179 11.46 0.31 4.43
C VAL A 179 11.62 -1.20 4.45
N SER A 180 12.76 -1.71 4.91
CA SER A 180 13.02 -3.16 5.00
C SER A 180 12.14 -3.87 6.03
N MET A 181 11.81 -3.22 7.15
CA MET A 181 10.88 -3.76 8.15
C MET A 181 9.44 -3.80 7.63
N MET A 182 9.03 -2.83 6.80
CA MET A 182 7.68 -2.73 6.24
C MET A 182 7.45 -3.67 5.06
N SER A 183 7.85 -4.93 5.16
CA SER A 183 7.58 -5.97 4.16
C SER A 183 6.07 -6.24 3.97
N MET A 184 5.71 -7.00 2.93
CA MET A 184 4.32 -7.49 2.78
C MET A 184 3.87 -8.29 4.01
N GLY A 185 4.76 -9.14 4.56
CA GLY A 185 4.49 -9.91 5.77
C GLY A 185 4.18 -9.02 6.97
N PHE A 186 4.89 -7.88 7.09
CA PHE A 186 4.60 -6.88 8.11
C PHE A 186 3.21 -6.27 7.93
N SER A 187 2.82 -5.88 6.71
CA SER A 187 1.47 -5.33 6.44
C SER A 187 0.35 -6.31 6.78
N ILE A 188 0.56 -7.61 6.53
CA ILE A 188 -0.39 -8.66 6.90
C ILE A 188 -0.43 -8.87 8.41
N ALA A 189 0.73 -8.93 9.08
CA ALA A 189 0.80 -9.03 10.54
C ALA A 189 0.15 -7.83 11.22
N PHE A 190 0.38 -6.62 10.70
CA PHE A 190 -0.26 -5.40 11.19
C PHE A 190 -1.78 -5.45 11.00
N SER A 191 -2.27 -5.92 9.85
CA SER A 191 -3.70 -6.13 9.61
C SER A 191 -4.31 -7.12 10.61
N PHE A 192 -3.58 -8.18 10.95
CA PHE A 192 -3.99 -9.13 11.99
C PHE A 192 -4.04 -8.48 13.38
N VAL A 193 -3.06 -7.64 13.74
CA VAL A 193 -3.06 -6.89 15.00
C VAL A 193 -4.22 -5.89 15.08
N LEU A 194 -4.53 -5.19 13.98
CA LEU A 194 -5.70 -4.32 13.90
C LEU A 194 -6.99 -5.12 14.14
N TRP A 195 -7.11 -6.28 13.51
CA TRP A 195 -8.23 -7.17 13.75
C TRP A 195 -8.28 -7.65 15.20
N LEU A 196 -7.16 -8.03 15.83
CA LEU A 196 -7.15 -8.42 17.25
C LEU A 196 -7.67 -7.29 18.16
N GLY A 197 -7.17 -6.07 17.94
CA GLY A 197 -7.51 -4.90 18.76
C GLY A 197 -8.94 -4.40 18.57
N LEU A 198 -9.46 -4.45 17.34
CA LEU A 198 -10.73 -3.82 16.97
C LEU A 198 -11.84 -4.83 16.63
N GLY A 199 -11.52 -5.92 15.94
CA GLY A 199 -12.47 -6.96 15.55
C GLY A 199 -12.66 -8.00 16.65
N PHE A 200 -11.60 -8.75 16.96
CA PHE A 200 -11.65 -9.85 17.93
C PHE A 200 -12.15 -9.40 19.30
N ARG A 201 -11.57 -8.31 19.84
CA ARG A 201 -11.95 -7.74 21.15
C ARG A 201 -13.43 -7.40 21.28
N ASN A 202 -14.07 -6.98 20.19
CA ASN A 202 -15.48 -6.58 20.17
C ASN A 202 -16.41 -7.67 19.62
N SER A 203 -15.88 -8.88 19.39
CA SER A 203 -16.63 -10.01 18.84
C SER A 203 -17.05 -11.02 19.90
N ARG A 204 -17.99 -11.90 19.55
CA ARG A 204 -18.41 -13.03 20.41
C ARG A 204 -17.31 -14.05 20.67
N PHE A 205 -16.16 -13.97 19.98
CA PHE A 205 -15.02 -14.82 20.30
C PHE A 205 -14.48 -14.59 21.70
N MET A 206 -14.59 -13.37 22.22
CA MET A 206 -14.05 -13.06 23.54
C MET A 206 -14.78 -13.82 24.65
N GLU A 207 -16.09 -14.02 24.49
CA GLU A 207 -16.91 -14.83 25.39
C GLU A 207 -16.47 -16.30 25.35
N LEU A 208 -16.31 -16.85 24.15
CA LEU A 208 -15.91 -18.24 23.92
C LEU A 208 -14.50 -18.55 24.43
N PHE A 209 -13.55 -17.63 24.26
CA PHE A 209 -12.20 -17.75 24.83
C PHE A 209 -12.20 -17.65 26.37
N ASN A 210 -12.99 -16.74 26.93
CA ASN A 210 -13.09 -16.61 28.39
C ASN A 210 -13.69 -17.86 29.04
N GLU A 211 -14.62 -18.54 28.37
CA GLU A 211 -15.17 -19.83 28.83
C GLU A 211 -14.11 -20.93 28.82
N ILE A 212 -13.38 -21.09 27.70
CA ILE A 212 -12.29 -22.09 27.59
C ILE A 212 -11.21 -21.87 28.65
N PHE A 213 -10.77 -20.62 28.86
CA PHE A 213 -9.76 -20.33 29.88
C PHE A 213 -10.24 -20.59 31.31
N LYS A 214 -11.54 -20.40 31.60
CA LYS A 214 -12.11 -20.76 32.90
C LYS A 214 -12.14 -22.27 33.11
N GLU A 215 -12.39 -23.04 32.05
CA GLU A 215 -12.43 -24.50 32.09
C GLU A 215 -11.03 -25.11 32.29
N ILE A 216 -10.00 -24.56 31.64
CA ILE A 216 -8.59 -25.00 31.81
C ILE A 216 -8.04 -24.67 33.21
N ARG A 217 -8.57 -23.65 33.89
CA ARG A 217 -8.12 -23.20 35.21
C ARG A 217 -8.79 -23.94 36.37
N ARG A 218 -9.81 -24.75 36.10
CA ARG A 218 -10.48 -25.63 37.07
C ARG A 218 -9.80 -26.99 37.08
#